data_AF-X1V2Z3-F1
#
_entry.id   AF-X1V2Z3-F1
#
_cell.length_a   1.000
_cell.length_b   1.000
_cell.length_c   1.000
_cell.angle_alpha   90.00
_cell.angle_beta   90.00
_cell.angle_gamma   90.00
#
_symmetry.space_group_name_H-M   'P 1'
#
loop_
_entity.id
_entity.type
_entity.pdbx_description
1 polymer ?
#
loop_
_entity_poly.entity_id
_entity_poly.type
_entity_poly.pdbx_seq_one_letter_code
_entity_poly.pdbx_strand_id
1 'polypeptide(L)'
;IRPYSYNEMDSFVEKIKDKPYYIPTKEELLKKAEDLYFEITPQLTALRDYIISNMCKDEETVGSLIEDIELLCFMEQPFNEVIYEFKRNGILFESTRQLNTLMSLLADVYNNTRTWNNHGYTAKEMNEILG
;
A
#
# COMPACT_ATOMS: atom_id res chain seq x y z
N ILE A 1 0.62 11.55 -17.20
CA ILE A 1 0.05 12.16 -15.97
C ILE A 1 -0.96 13.19 -16.41
N ARG A 2 -2.26 12.98 -16.14
CA ARG A 2 -3.29 13.99 -16.40
C ARG A 2 -3.20 15.03 -15.27
N PRO A 3 -2.97 16.32 -15.54
CA PRO A 3 -2.93 17.31 -14.48
C PRO A 3 -4.31 17.41 -13.82
N TYR A 4 -4.34 17.41 -12.48
CA TYR A 4 -5.56 17.69 -11.72
C TYR A 4 -6.06 19.08 -12.10
N SER A 5 -7.36 19.18 -12.37
CA SER A 5 -8.03 20.47 -12.49
C SER A 5 -8.05 21.17 -11.13
N TYR A 6 -8.09 22.51 -11.12
CA TYR A 6 -8.18 23.30 -9.87
C TYR A 6 -9.32 22.81 -8.95
N ASN A 7 -10.46 22.42 -9.52
CA ASN A 7 -11.60 21.89 -8.78
C ASN A 7 -11.29 20.56 -8.04
N GLU A 8 -10.47 19.68 -8.63
CA GLU A 8 -10.07 18.41 -8.00
C GLU A 8 -9.10 18.67 -6.84
N MET A 9 -8.21 19.65 -6.98
CA MET A 9 -7.27 20.05 -5.92
C MET A 9 -7.99 20.68 -4.73
N ASP A 10 -8.93 21.60 -4.99
CA ASP A 10 -9.72 22.25 -3.93
C ASP A 10 -10.59 21.23 -3.19
N SER A 11 -11.24 20.31 -3.92
CA SER A 11 -12.02 19.23 -3.31
C SER A 11 -11.17 18.30 -2.44
N PHE A 12 -9.92 18.05 -2.83
CA PHE A 12 -9.00 17.23 -2.05
C PHE A 12 -8.57 17.94 -0.76
N VAL A 13 -8.19 19.22 -0.86
CA VAL A 13 -7.83 20.04 0.33
C VAL A 13 -8.98 20.10 1.32
N GLU A 14 -10.20 20.34 0.83
CA GLU A 14 -11.40 20.39 1.67
C GLU A 14 -11.67 19.05 2.39
N LYS A 15 -11.38 17.92 1.74
CA LYS A 15 -11.55 16.57 2.31
C LYS A 15 -10.58 16.28 3.46
N ILE A 16 -9.37 16.82 3.44
CA ILE A 16 -8.30 16.45 4.39
C ILE A 16 -8.04 17.52 5.45
N LYS A 17 -8.58 18.73 5.32
CA LYS A 17 -8.25 19.90 6.16
C LYS A 17 -8.37 19.67 7.67
N ASP A 18 -9.30 18.83 8.11
CA ASP A 18 -9.57 18.60 9.53
C ASP A 18 -8.81 17.39 10.09
N LYS A 19 -8.02 16.69 9.27
CA LYS A 19 -7.20 15.54 9.71
C LYS A 19 -5.88 16.01 10.33
N PRO A 20 -5.43 15.41 11.45
CA PRO A 20 -4.13 15.73 12.02
C PRO A 20 -2.98 15.28 11.11
N TYR A 21 -1.81 15.89 11.29
CA TYR A 21 -0.58 15.49 10.60
C TYR A 21 0.20 14.48 11.43
N TYR A 22 0.63 13.39 10.78
CA TYR A 22 1.60 12.49 11.39
C TYR A 22 2.96 13.18 11.44
N ILE A 23 3.56 13.22 12.63
CA ILE A 23 4.89 13.78 12.84
C ILE A 23 5.87 12.62 13.02
N PRO A 24 6.66 12.28 11.98
CA PRO A 24 7.66 11.21 12.08
C PRO A 24 8.77 11.60 13.06
N THR A 25 9.36 10.58 13.67
CA THR A 25 10.61 10.70 14.43
C THR A 25 11.77 11.09 13.51
N LYS A 26 12.86 11.58 14.10
CA LYS A 26 14.07 11.91 13.34
C LYS A 26 14.62 10.69 12.61
N GLU A 27 14.58 9.53 13.26
CA GLU A 27 15.07 8.26 12.72
C GLU A 27 14.24 7.80 11.52
N GLU A 28 12.91 7.94 11.58
CA GLU A 28 12.01 7.65 10.45
C GLU A 28 12.25 8.61 9.28
N LEU A 29 12.43 9.90 9.56
CA LEU A 29 12.75 10.90 8.54
C LEU A 29 14.09 10.61 7.84
N LEU A 30 15.11 10.21 8.59
CA LEU A 30 16.42 9.86 8.03
C LEU A 30 16.33 8.67 7.08
N LYS A 31 15.58 7.62 7.44
CA LYS A 31 15.33 6.47 6.55
C LYS A 31 14.60 6.89 5.28
N LYS A 32 13.54 7.68 5.42
CA LYS A 32 12.74 8.16 4.27
C LYS A 32 13.51 9.10 3.33
N ALA A 33 14.67 9.64 3.76
CA ALA A 33 15.54 10.44 2.91
C ALA A 33 16.50 9.59 2.05
N GLU A 34 16.58 8.27 2.28
CA GLU A 34 17.37 7.37 1.46
C GLU A 34 16.68 7.16 0.10
N ASP A 35 17.46 7.22 -0.98
CA ASP A 35 16.95 6.96 -2.33
C ASP A 35 16.39 5.53 -2.41
N LEU A 36 15.23 5.38 -3.06
CA LEU A 36 14.51 4.11 -3.22
C LEU A 36 14.02 3.48 -1.90
N TYR A 37 14.05 4.19 -0.77
CA TYR A 37 13.44 3.71 0.46
C TYR A 37 11.91 3.59 0.31
N PHE A 38 11.38 2.44 0.73
CA PHE A 38 9.96 2.22 0.95
C PHE A 38 9.75 1.49 2.28
N GLU A 39 8.54 1.56 2.82
CA GLU A 39 8.26 1.09 4.18
C GLU A 39 7.90 -0.41 4.18
N ILE A 40 8.81 -1.26 4.67
CA ILE A 40 8.55 -2.68 4.85
C ILE A 40 7.79 -2.90 6.16
N THR A 41 6.46 -2.98 6.07
CA THR A 41 5.58 -3.26 7.23
C THR A 41 5.50 -4.77 7.53
N PRO A 42 5.14 -5.18 8.76
CA PRO A 42 4.87 -6.59 9.06
C PRO A 42 3.80 -7.22 8.15
N GLN A 43 2.80 -6.42 7.72
CA GLN A 43 1.74 -6.85 6.81
C GLN A 43 2.28 -7.09 5.40
N LEU A 44 3.18 -6.23 4.92
CA LEU A 44 3.83 -6.41 3.63
C LEU A 44 4.74 -7.65 3.62
N THR A 45 5.46 -7.89 4.72
CA THR A 45 6.23 -9.13 4.91
C THR A 45 5.33 -10.37 4.94
N ALA A 46 4.20 -10.32 5.66
CA ALA A 46 3.26 -11.44 5.71
C ALA A 46 2.66 -11.75 4.31
N LEU A 47 2.38 -10.71 3.52
CA LEU A 47 1.95 -10.85 2.14
C LEU A 47 3.03 -11.52 1.29
N ARG A 48 4.29 -11.04 1.36
CA ARG A 48 5.44 -11.63 0.67
C ARG A 48 5.57 -13.12 0.98
N ASP A 49 5.57 -13.47 2.26
CA ASP A 49 5.76 -14.85 2.72
C ASP A 49 4.63 -15.76 2.24
N TYR A 50 3.39 -15.26 2.20
CA TYR A 50 2.26 -15.98 1.66
C TYR A 50 2.43 -16.27 0.17
N ILE A 51 2.82 -15.26 -0.62
CA ILE A 51 3.02 -15.41 -2.07
C ILE A 51 4.15 -16.40 -2.35
N ILE A 52 5.29 -16.28 -1.65
CA ILE A 52 6.43 -17.21 -1.79
C ILE A 52 6.02 -18.63 -1.45
N SER A 53 5.24 -18.80 -0.38
CA SER A 53 4.88 -20.12 0.12
C SER A 53 3.85 -20.81 -0.77
N ASN A 54 2.90 -20.07 -1.34
CA ASN A 54 1.67 -20.63 -1.90
C ASN A 54 1.40 -20.31 -3.37
N MET A 55 2.14 -19.38 -4.00
CA MET A 55 1.78 -18.85 -5.32
C MET A 55 2.96 -18.80 -6.29
N CYS A 56 4.13 -18.32 -5.88
CA CYS A 56 5.30 -18.18 -6.75
C CYS A 56 6.60 -18.35 -5.97
N LYS A 57 7.48 -19.27 -6.38
CA LYS A 57 8.75 -19.55 -5.68
C LYS A 57 9.91 -18.66 -6.12
N ASP A 58 9.73 -17.88 -7.18
CA ASP A 58 10.75 -16.97 -7.68
C ASP A 58 10.80 -15.70 -6.82
N GLU A 59 11.80 -15.63 -5.94
CA GLU A 59 11.95 -14.53 -4.99
C GLU A 59 12.21 -13.18 -5.64
N GLU A 60 12.80 -13.13 -6.84
CA GLU A 60 13.06 -11.87 -7.56
C GLU A 60 11.75 -11.29 -8.11
N THR A 61 10.95 -12.15 -8.76
CA THR A 61 9.60 -11.79 -9.22
C THR A 61 8.71 -11.36 -8.04
N VAL A 62 8.75 -12.10 -6.92
CA VAL A 62 7.95 -11.73 -5.74
C VAL A 62 8.46 -10.45 -5.09
N GLY A 63 9.77 -10.22 -5.03
CA GLY A 63 10.34 -8.97 -4.53
C GLY A 63 9.83 -7.77 -5.32
N SER A 64 9.94 -7.84 -6.65
CA SER A 64 9.45 -6.78 -7.55
C SER A 64 7.95 -6.54 -7.41
N LEU A 65 7.15 -7.62 -7.30
CA LEU A 65 5.71 -7.50 -7.06
C LEU A 65 5.39 -6.81 -5.73
N ILE A 66 6.14 -7.11 -4.66
CA ILE A 66 5.90 -6.52 -3.34
C ILE A 66 6.21 -5.02 -3.33
N GLU A 67 7.25 -4.59 -4.04
CA GLU A 67 7.56 -3.17 -4.25
C GLU A 67 6.42 -2.47 -5.02
N ASP A 68 5.95 -3.08 -6.12
CA ASP A 68 4.83 -2.55 -6.91
C ASP A 68 3.54 -2.45 -6.06
N ILE A 69 3.25 -3.45 -5.21
CA ILE A 69 2.08 -3.43 -4.32
C ILE A 69 2.19 -2.33 -3.27
N GLU A 70 3.36 -2.16 -2.63
CA GLU A 70 3.56 -1.09 -1.64
C GLU A 70 3.30 0.29 -2.27
N LEU A 71 3.83 0.52 -3.46
CA LEU A 71 3.64 1.76 -4.21
C LEU A 71 2.17 1.99 -4.57
N LEU A 72 1.46 0.95 -5.05
CA LEU A 72 0.04 1.03 -5.37
C LEU A 72 -0.81 1.33 -4.13
N CYS A 73 -0.48 0.75 -2.98
CA CYS A 73 -1.13 1.06 -1.70
C CYS A 73 -0.84 2.49 -1.25
N PHE A 74 0.42 2.95 -1.35
CA PHE A 74 0.83 4.32 -1.03
C PHE A 74 0.10 5.37 -1.91
N MET A 75 -0.08 5.04 -3.19
CA MET A 75 -0.82 5.84 -4.16
C MET A 75 -2.35 5.66 -4.08
N GLU A 76 -2.84 4.87 -3.12
CA GLU A 76 -4.26 4.58 -2.91
C GLU A 76 -4.97 4.07 -4.18
N GLN A 77 -4.26 3.28 -4.99
CA GLN A 77 -4.80 2.68 -6.20
C GLN A 77 -5.82 1.59 -5.87
N PRO A 78 -6.85 1.40 -6.70
CA PRO A 78 -7.88 0.41 -6.44
C PRO A 78 -7.34 -1.03 -6.59
N PHE A 79 -7.97 -1.96 -5.88
CA PHE A 79 -7.54 -3.38 -5.82
C PHE A 79 -7.38 -4.03 -7.21
N ASN A 80 -8.14 -3.62 -8.22
CA ASN A 80 -8.00 -4.18 -9.57
C ASN A 80 -6.62 -3.90 -10.19
N GLU A 81 -5.97 -2.78 -9.85
CA GLU A 81 -4.60 -2.50 -10.30
C GLU A 81 -3.61 -3.44 -9.62
N VAL A 82 -3.77 -3.71 -8.33
CA VAL A 82 -2.96 -4.71 -7.62
C VAL A 82 -3.16 -6.10 -8.21
N ILE A 83 -4.40 -6.51 -8.50
CA ILE A 83 -4.66 -7.81 -9.14
C ILE A 83 -4.08 -7.88 -10.55
N TYR A 84 -4.07 -6.76 -11.29
CA TYR A 84 -3.40 -6.68 -12.58
C TYR A 84 -1.91 -6.97 -12.46
N GLU A 85 -1.25 -6.56 -11.37
CA GLU A 85 0.17 -6.84 -11.14
C GLU A 85 0.48 -8.32 -10.96
N PHE A 86 -0.36 -9.09 -10.27
CA PHE A 86 -0.21 -10.55 -10.23
C PHE A 86 -0.24 -11.15 -11.63
N LYS A 87 -1.19 -10.70 -12.46
CA LYS A 87 -1.31 -11.15 -13.85
C LYS A 87 -0.13 -10.73 -14.72
N ARG A 88 0.36 -9.49 -14.56
CA ARG A 88 1.52 -8.95 -15.30
C ARG A 88 2.78 -9.77 -15.04
N ASN A 89 2.94 -10.24 -13.81
CA ASN A 89 4.06 -11.07 -13.37
C ASN A 89 3.83 -12.58 -13.57
N GLY A 90 2.75 -12.99 -14.26
CA GLY A 90 2.49 -14.39 -14.58
C GLY A 90 2.08 -15.25 -13.37
N ILE A 91 1.69 -14.63 -12.25
CA ILE A 91 1.27 -15.33 -11.04
C ILE A 91 -0.23 -15.58 -11.11
N LEU A 92 -0.60 -16.87 -11.16
CA LEU A 92 -1.98 -17.31 -11.34
C LEU A 92 -2.63 -17.66 -10.00
N PHE A 93 -3.93 -17.37 -9.88
CA PHE A 93 -4.73 -17.80 -8.74
C PHE A 93 -5.30 -19.20 -9.00
N GLU A 94 -5.11 -20.11 -8.05
CA GLU A 94 -5.50 -21.52 -8.20
C GLU A 94 -6.89 -21.82 -7.64
N SER A 95 -7.38 -20.98 -6.72
CA SER A 95 -8.70 -21.18 -6.10
C SER A 95 -9.28 -19.90 -5.49
N THR A 96 -10.61 -19.88 -5.33
CA THR A 96 -11.31 -18.83 -4.58
C THR A 96 -10.83 -18.73 -3.14
N ARG A 97 -10.44 -19.85 -2.52
CA ARG A 97 -9.89 -19.83 -1.15
C ARG A 97 -8.55 -19.08 -1.09
N GLN A 98 -7.65 -19.37 -2.02
CA GLN A 98 -6.36 -18.66 -2.13
C GLN A 98 -6.60 -17.16 -2.37
N LEU A 99 -7.52 -16.82 -3.28
CA LEU A 99 -7.89 -15.42 -3.54
C LEU A 99 -8.45 -14.72 -2.30
N ASN A 100 -9.33 -15.37 -1.53
CA ASN A 100 -9.88 -14.78 -0.30
C ASN A 100 -8.79 -14.52 0.75
N THR A 101 -7.85 -15.46 0.94
CA THR A 101 -6.72 -15.25 1.85
C THR A 101 -5.85 -14.09 1.38
N LEU A 102 -5.54 -14.02 0.08
CA LEU A 102 -4.78 -12.91 -0.49
C LEU A 102 -5.47 -11.56 -0.29
N MET A 103 -6.78 -11.48 -0.55
CA MET A 103 -7.54 -10.24 -0.38
C MET A 103 -7.54 -9.75 1.07
N SER A 104 -7.56 -10.66 2.05
CA SER A 104 -7.42 -10.31 3.46
C SER A 104 -6.04 -9.73 3.76
N LEU A 105 -4.97 -10.36 3.28
CA LEU A 105 -3.60 -9.87 3.45
C LEU A 105 -3.40 -8.50 2.78
N LEU A 106 -3.92 -8.33 1.58
CA LEU A 106 -3.89 -7.04 0.88
C LEU A 106 -4.64 -5.97 1.66
N ALA A 107 -5.83 -6.26 2.18
CA ALA A 107 -6.56 -5.31 3.01
C ALA A 107 -5.76 -4.89 4.26
N ASP A 108 -5.04 -5.83 4.88
CA ASP A 108 -4.14 -5.50 5.98
C ASP A 108 -3.00 -4.59 5.54
N VAL A 109 -2.39 -4.81 4.37
CA VAL A 109 -1.39 -3.88 3.80
C VAL A 109 -1.99 -2.50 3.59
N TYR A 110 -3.10 -2.38 2.86
CA TYR A 110 -3.79 -1.10 2.62
C TYR A 110 -4.09 -0.34 3.91
N ASN A 111 -4.56 -1.05 4.95
CA ASN A 111 -4.90 -0.42 6.23
C ASN A 111 -3.69 0.06 7.02
N ASN A 112 -2.50 -0.48 6.76
CA ASN A 112 -1.25 -0.18 7.48
C ASN A 112 -0.23 0.57 6.60
N THR A 113 -0.58 0.97 5.38
CA THR A 113 0.24 1.87 4.54
C THR A 113 -0.10 3.33 4.86
N ARG A 114 0.93 4.18 4.99
CA ARG A 114 0.79 5.62 5.21
C ARG A 114 0.38 6.31 3.91
N THR A 115 -0.59 7.22 3.95
CA THR A 115 -1.10 7.86 2.72
C THR A 115 -1.19 9.38 2.82
N TRP A 116 -1.16 10.04 1.67
CA TRP A 116 -1.34 11.49 1.57
C TRP A 116 -2.74 11.93 2.01
N ASN A 117 -3.78 11.18 1.66
CA ASN A 117 -5.15 11.44 2.12
C ASN A 117 -5.29 11.46 3.65
N ASN A 118 -4.37 10.82 4.37
CA ASN A 118 -4.35 10.71 5.82
C ASN A 118 -3.19 11.50 6.45
N HIS A 119 -2.60 12.44 5.73
CA HIS A 119 -1.50 13.29 6.22
C HIS A 119 -0.34 12.49 6.85
N GLY A 120 -0.01 11.34 6.25
CA GLY A 120 1.08 10.48 6.70
C GLY A 120 0.69 9.44 7.76
N TYR A 121 -0.55 9.44 8.26
CA TYR A 121 -1.07 8.32 9.03
C TYR A 121 -1.52 7.16 8.13
N THR A 122 -1.55 5.96 8.71
CA THR A 122 -2.23 4.81 8.12
C THR A 122 -3.75 4.91 8.31
N ALA A 123 -4.54 4.18 7.52
CA ALA A 123 -5.99 4.15 7.73
C ALA A 123 -6.37 3.59 9.11
N LYS A 124 -5.60 2.61 9.61
CA LYS A 124 -5.76 2.05 10.95
C LYS A 124 -5.51 3.10 12.04
N GLU A 125 -4.37 3.80 12.00
CA GLU A 125 -4.06 4.87 12.96
C GLU A 125 -5.12 5.98 12.92
N MET A 126 -5.58 6.37 11.72
CA MET A 126 -6.64 7.37 11.57
C MET A 126 -7.98 6.92 12.18
N ASN A 127 -8.32 5.65 12.07
CA ASN A 127 -9.53 5.11 12.68
C ASN A 127 -9.45 5.15 14.21
N GLU A 128 -8.26 4.88 14.79
CA GLU A 128 -8.03 4.98 16.24
C GLU A 128 -8.06 6.42 16.75
N ILE A 129 -7.73 7.41 15.91
CA ILE A 129 -7.73 8.83 16.26
C ILE A 129 -9.12 9.46 16.14
N LEU A 130 -9.89 9.11 15.10
CA LEU A 130 -11.16 9.76 14.74
C LEU A 130 -12.42 8.93 15.01
N GLY A 131 -12.29 7.63 15.26
CA GLY A 131 -13.40 6.71 15.55
C GLY A 131 -13.73 6.62 17.03
#